data_AF-A0A259KB84-F1
#
_entry.id   AF-A0A259KB84-F1
#
_cell.length_a   1.000
_cell.length_b   1.000
_cell.length_c   1.000
_cell.angle_alpha   90.00
_cell.angle_beta   90.00
_cell.angle_gamma   90.00
#
_symmetry.space_group_name_H-M   'P 1'
#
loop_
_entity.id
_entity.type
_entity.pdbx_description
1 polymer ?
#
loop_
_entity_poly.entity_id
_entity_poly.type
_entity_poly.pdbx_seq_one_letter_code
_entity_poly.pdbx_strand_id
1 'polypeptide(L)' 'MAATSDQIAQIIAREIAARPAQVNAAVGLLDEGATVPFIARYRKEATGGL' A
#
# COMPACT_ATOMS: atom_id res chain seq x y z
N MET A 1 -5.29 -15.17 -9.10
CA MET A 1 -5.33 -14.29 -7.91
C MET A 1 -4.63 -12.95 -8.15
N ALA A 2 -3.49 -12.88 -8.85
CA ALA A 2 -2.80 -11.61 -9.14
C ALA A 2 -3.70 -10.51 -9.74
N ALA A 3 -4.55 -10.87 -10.72
CA ALA A 3 -5.49 -9.93 -11.33
C ALA A 3 -6.48 -9.29 -10.33
N THR A 4 -6.86 -10.02 -9.29
CA THR A 4 -7.78 -9.52 -8.25
C THR A 4 -7.07 -8.54 -7.31
N SER A 5 -5.83 -8.84 -6.90
CA SER A 5 -5.02 -7.96 -6.05
C SER A 5 -4.75 -6.61 -6.73
N ASP A 6 -4.41 -6.62 -8.02
CA ASP A 6 -4.21 -5.39 -8.78
C ASP A 6 -5.49 -4.55 -8.89
N GLN A 7 -6.65 -5.20 -9.08
CA GLN A 7 -7.93 -4.50 -9.11
C GLN A 7 -8.28 -3.86 -7.75
N ILE A 8 -8.04 -4.56 -6.63
CA ILE A 8 -8.26 -4.03 -5.28
C ILE A 8 -7.35 -2.82 -5.04
N ALA A 9 -6.07 -2.93 -5.39
CA ALA A 9 -5.12 -1.83 -5.23
C ALA A 9 -5.53 -0.58 -6.03
N GLN A 10 -6.09 -0.75 -7.23
CA GLN A 10 -6.63 0.36 -8.02
C GLN A 10 -7.84 1.03 -7.36
N ILE A 11 -8.75 0.25 -6.79
CA ILE A 11 -9.93 0.79 -6.09
C ILE A 11 -9.49 1.61 -4.87
N ILE A 12 -8.66 1.02 -4.00
CA ILE A 12 -8.15 1.69 -2.80
C ILE A 12 -7.40 2.97 -3.17
N ALA A 13 -6.50 2.89 -4.16
CA ALA A 13 -5.72 4.03 -4.62
C ALA A 13 -6.61 5.20 -5.07
N ARG A 14 -7.71 4.90 -5.77
CA ARG A 14 -8.69 5.91 -6.18
C ARG A 14 -9.41 6.54 -4.99
N GLU A 15 -9.80 5.76 -3.99
CA GLU A 15 -10.54 6.24 -2.82
C GLU A 15 -9.70 7.20 -1.95
N ILE A 16 -8.39 6.95 -1.84
CA ILE A 16 -7.48 7.75 -0.98
C ILE A 16 -6.60 8.72 -1.78
N ALA A 17 -6.87 8.91 -3.07
CA ALA A 17 -6.08 9.75 -3.98
C ALA A 17 -4.57 9.42 -4.00
N ALA A 18 -4.24 8.12 -4.01
CA ALA A 18 -2.88 7.59 -4.11
C ALA A 18 -2.62 6.91 -5.45
N ARG A 19 -1.39 6.46 -5.66
CA ARG A 19 -1.03 5.60 -6.80
C ARG A 19 -1.17 4.12 -6.40
N PRO A 20 -1.63 3.22 -7.30
CA PRO A 20 -1.72 1.79 -7.02
C PRO A 20 -0.41 1.18 -6.52
N ALA A 21 0.74 1.66 -7.03
CA ALA A 21 2.06 1.23 -6.56
C ALA A 21 2.31 1.52 -5.07
N GLN A 22 1.78 2.63 -4.54
CA GLN A 22 1.91 2.97 -3.13
C GLN A 22 1.04 2.08 -2.24
N VAL A 23 -0.16 1.74 -2.73
CA VAL A 23 -1.04 0.76 -2.07
C VAL A 23 -0.38 -0.62 -2.05
N ASN A 24 0.15 -1.07 -3.19
CA ASN A 24 0.86 -2.36 -3.28
C ASN A 24 2.07 -2.42 -2.34
N ALA A 25 2.84 -1.33 -2.23
CA ALA A 25 3.95 -1.25 -1.28
C ALA A 25 3.47 -1.35 0.17
N ALA A 26 2.39 -0.64 0.53
CA ALA A 26 1.81 -0.72 1.87
C ALA A 26 1.24 -2.12 2.18
N VAL A 27 0.55 -2.76 1.23
CA VAL A 27 0.03 -4.13 1.36
C VAL A 27 1.17 -5.12 1.57
N GLY A 28 2.24 -5.04 0.79
CA GLY A 28 3.41 -5.92 0.97
C GLY A 28 4.03 -5.80 2.37
N LEU A 29 4.15 -4.58 2.90
CA LEU A 29 4.64 -4.37 4.27
C LEU A 29 3.70 -4.96 5.33
N LEU A 30 2.37 -4.87 5.11
CA LEU A 30 1.38 -5.48 5.99
C LEU A 30 1.45 -7.01 5.94
N ASP A 31 1.64 -7.59 4.76
CA ASP A 31 1.81 -9.05 4.56
C ASP A 31 3.09 -9.55 5.25
N GLU A 32 4.14 -8.73 5.30
CA GLU A 32 5.38 -8.97 6.06
C GLU A 32 5.20 -8.82 7.59
N GLY A 33 4.02 -8.40 8.05
CA GLY A 33 3.68 -8.25 9.47
C GLY A 33 4.00 -6.87 10.06
N ALA A 34 4.31 -5.87 9.23
CA ALA A 34 4.43 -4.49 9.72
C ALA A 34 3.05 -3.94 10.13
N THR A 35 3.05 -3.01 11.09
CA THR A 35 1.82 -2.36 11.56
C THR A 35 1.64 -0.99 10.92
N VAL A 36 0.39 -0.50 10.82
CA VAL A 36 0.09 0.82 10.25
C VAL A 36 0.90 1.96 10.92
N PRO A 37 1.00 2.07 12.26
CA PRO A 37 1.81 3.13 12.88
C PRO A 37 3.30 3.01 12.55
N PHE A 38 3.82 1.79 12.40
CA PHE A 38 5.22 1.56 12.02
C PHE A 38 5.48 1.99 10.57
N ILE A 39 4.61 1.61 9.63
CA ILE A 39 4.75 1.95 8.21
C ILE A 39 4.72 3.47 8.03
N ALA A 40 3.73 4.14 8.62
CA ALA A 40 3.56 5.59 8.51
C ALA A 40 4.76 6.38 9.07
N ARG A 41 5.46 5.85 10.08
CA ARG A 41 6.60 6.53 10.72
C ARG A 41 7.95 6.16 10.11
N TYR A 42 8.15 4.92 9.70
CA TYR A 42 9.49 4.37 9.38
C TYR A 42 9.63 3.80 7.96
N ARG A 43 8.57 3.82 7.14
CA ARG A 43 8.57 3.27 5.78
C ARG A 43 7.96 4.23 4.74
N LYS A 44 7.98 5.54 5.01
CA LYS A 44 7.48 6.58 4.08
C LYS A 44 8.09 6.48 2.69
N GLU A 45 9.40 6.26 2.59
CA GLU A 45 10.07 6.14 1.28
C GLU A 45 9.61 4.89 0.51
N ALA A 46 9.35 3.79 1.22
CA ALA A 46 8.89 2.55 0.60
C ALA A 46 7.47 2.69 0.04
N THR A 47 6.61 3.50 0.67
CA THR A 47 5.24 3.78 0.21
C THR A 47 5.16 5.05 -0.66
N GLY A 48 6.29 5.71 -0.95
CA GLY A 48 6.31 6.97 -1.71
C GLY A 48 5.59 8.13 -1.03
N GLY A 49 5.61 8.17 0.31
CA GLY A 49 5.00 9.22 1.13
C GLY A 49 3.51 9.06 1.39
N LEU A 50 2.98 7.84 1.24
CA LEU A 50 1.60 7.49 1.62
C LEU A 50 1.34 7.77 3.11
#